data_AF-A0A4Q5TRV9-F1
#
_entry.id   AF-A0A4Q5TRV9-F1
#
_cell.length_a   1.000
_cell.length_b   1.000
_cell.length_c   1.000
_cell.angle_alpha   90.00
_cell.angle_beta   90.00
_cell.angle_gamma   90.00
#
_symmetry.space_group_name_H-M   'P 1'
#
loop_
_entity.id
_entity.type
_entity.pdbx_description
1 polymer ?
#
loop_
_entity_poly.entity_id
_entity_poly.type
_entity_poly.pdbx_seq_one_letter_code
_entity_poly.pdbx_strand_id
1 'polypeptide(L)'
;MTHGKAVLDELSPLHRALRRAVPDVYAGFGELHRAAFADGALDVRSKELIALAIGVVEGCDGCIASHAQAAARAGATRQEAAEAIGVTFLMHGGPATIHGPRAYDAFCEFAPEDEPAPTTP
;
A
#
# COMPACT_ATOMS: atom_id res chain seq x y z
N MET A 1 -2.20 2.99 -17.55
CA MET A 1 -1.74 4.22 -16.87
C MET A 1 -1.16 3.76 -15.56
N THR A 2 0.08 4.10 -15.25
CA THR A 2 0.74 3.67 -14.01
C THR A 2 0.10 4.40 -12.82
N HIS A 3 -0.47 3.68 -11.86
CA HIS A 3 -1.11 4.25 -10.67
C HIS A 3 -0.16 4.29 -9.46
N GLY A 4 0.76 3.33 -9.37
CA GLY A 4 1.68 3.25 -8.23
C GLY A 4 2.86 4.22 -8.34
N LYS A 5 3.75 3.97 -9.31
CA LYS A 5 5.02 4.72 -9.46
C LYS A 5 4.80 6.21 -9.70
N ALA A 6 3.85 6.56 -10.58
CA ALA A 6 3.57 7.95 -10.91
C ALA A 6 3.09 8.77 -9.69
N VAL A 7 2.21 8.20 -8.86
CA VAL A 7 1.73 8.86 -7.64
C VAL A 7 2.88 9.09 -6.67
N LEU A 8 3.78 8.11 -6.49
CA LEU A 8 4.95 8.28 -5.61
C LEU A 8 5.92 9.34 -6.14
N ASP A 9 6.15 9.37 -7.45
CA ASP A 9 7.02 10.36 -8.10
C ASP A 9 6.47 11.78 -7.94
N GLU A 10 5.15 11.97 -8.07
CA GLU A 10 4.47 13.25 -7.86
C GLU A 10 4.53 13.71 -6.40
N LEU A 11 4.28 12.81 -5.44
CA LEU A 11 4.25 13.15 -4.01
C LEU A 11 5.64 13.37 -3.41
N SER A 12 6.69 12.73 -3.93
CA SER A 12 8.06 12.80 -3.41
C SER A 12 8.59 14.23 -3.17
N PRO A 13 8.55 15.17 -4.14
CA PRO A 13 9.00 16.54 -3.90
C PRO A 13 8.13 17.29 -2.88
N LEU A 14 6.82 17.03 -2.85
CA LEU A 14 5.88 17.67 -1.92
C LEU A 14 6.15 17.23 -0.47
N HIS A 15 6.32 15.92 -0.24
CA HIS A 15 6.72 15.38 1.06
C HIS A 15 8.06 15.96 1.53
N ARG A 16 9.04 16.10 0.63
CA ARG A 16 10.35 16.69 0.96
C ARG A 16 10.24 18.15 1.37
N ALA A 17 9.41 18.94 0.69
CA ALA A 17 9.18 20.33 1.04
C ALA A 17 8.52 20.46 2.43
N LEU A 18 7.45 19.69 2.68
CA LEU A 18 6.75 19.73 3.97
C LEU A 18 7.62 19.21 5.13
N ARG A 19 8.42 18.16 4.90
CA ARG A 19 9.38 17.66 5.90
C ARG A 19 10.41 18.69 6.33
N ARG A 20 10.83 19.60 5.43
CA ARG A 20 11.72 20.71 5.80
C ARG A 20 11.02 21.78 6.62
N ALA A 21 9.72 21.98 6.42
CA ALA A 21 8.93 22.96 7.14
C ALA A 21 8.55 22.51 8.56
N VAL A 22 8.27 21.21 8.76
CA VAL A 22 7.89 20.64 10.06
C VAL A 22 8.73 19.41 10.44
N PRO A 23 10.05 19.56 10.61
CA PRO A 23 10.98 18.45 10.75
C PRO A 23 10.72 17.57 11.98
N ASP A 24 10.36 18.17 13.12
CA ASP A 24 10.13 17.42 14.37
C ASP A 24 8.84 16.57 14.31
N VAL A 25 7.81 17.05 13.61
CA VAL A 25 6.57 16.29 13.37
C VAL A 25 6.87 15.07 12.51
N TYR A 26 7.65 15.22 11.43
CA TYR A 26 8.07 14.09 10.61
C TYR A 26 8.99 13.12 11.35
N ALA A 27 9.84 13.61 12.25
CA ALA A 27 10.68 12.75 13.08
C ALA A 27 9.80 11.88 13.99
N GLY A 28 8.87 12.48 14.75
CA GLY A 28 7.95 11.75 15.62
C GLY A 28 7.08 10.74 14.85
N PHE A 29 6.52 11.15 13.71
CA PHE A 29 5.75 10.25 12.85
C PHE A 29 6.60 9.11 12.28
N GLY A 30 7.86 9.37 11.90
CA GLY A 30 8.79 8.35 11.43
C GLY A 30 9.11 7.28 12.49
N GLU A 31 9.24 7.67 13.75
CA GLU A 31 9.42 6.74 14.87
C GLU A 31 8.18 5.86 15.09
N LEU A 32 6.98 6.47 15.07
CA LEU A 32 5.71 5.73 15.13
C LEU A 32 5.59 4.74 13.98
N HIS A 33 5.86 5.17 12.75
CA HIS A 33 5.80 4.32 11.56
C HIS A 33 6.74 3.12 11.71
N ARG A 34 8.00 3.35 12.12
CA ARG A 34 8.97 2.26 12.29
C ARG A 34 8.52 1.26 13.36
N ALA A 35 7.99 1.74 14.47
CA ALA A 35 7.50 0.88 15.54
C ALA A 35 6.27 0.06 15.10
N ALA A 36 5.33 0.67 14.39
CA ALA A 36 4.11 0.00 13.91
C ALA A 36 4.42 -1.14 12.93
N PHE A 37 5.35 -0.91 12.00
CA PHE A 37 5.76 -1.88 10.97
C PHE A 37 6.93 -2.79 11.36
N ALA A 38 7.47 -2.68 12.57
CA ALA A 38 8.49 -3.62 13.05
C ALA A 38 7.95 -5.06 13.09
N ASP A 39 8.78 -6.05 12.79
CA ASP A 39 8.39 -7.46 12.82
C ASP A 39 7.97 -7.90 14.24
N GLY A 40 7.04 -8.85 14.35
CA GLY A 40 6.52 -9.31 15.63
C GLY A 40 5.52 -10.44 15.47
N ALA A 41 4.47 -10.46 16.29
CA ALA A 41 3.41 -11.49 16.18
C ALA A 41 2.68 -11.45 14.81
N LEU A 42 2.66 -10.28 14.16
CA LEU A 42 2.34 -10.13 12.74
C LEU A 42 3.61 -9.72 12.01
N ASP A 43 3.89 -10.39 10.90
CA ASP A 43 5.01 -10.07 10.04
C ASP A 43 4.77 -8.77 9.26
N VAL A 44 5.85 -8.18 8.73
CA VAL A 44 5.79 -6.94 7.93
C VAL A 44 4.84 -7.09 6.74
N ARG A 45 4.87 -8.25 6.05
CA ARG A 45 3.99 -8.57 4.92
C ARG A 45 2.52 -8.38 5.31
N SER A 46 2.10 -9.02 6.41
CA SER A 46 0.72 -8.96 6.89
C SER A 46 0.31 -7.53 7.27
N LYS A 47 1.21 -6.78 7.92
CA LYS A 47 0.95 -5.38 8.31
C LYS A 47 0.79 -4.47 7.09
N GLU A 48 1.60 -4.65 6.06
CA GLU A 48 1.51 -3.86 4.82
C GLU A 48 0.24 -4.20 4.02
N LEU A 49 -0.21 -5.46 4.02
CA LEU A 49 -1.50 -5.84 3.43
C LEU A 49 -2.69 -5.20 4.17
N ILE A 50 -2.63 -5.13 5.50
CA ILE A 50 -3.63 -4.40 6.31
C ILE A 50 -3.61 -2.91 5.95
N ALA A 51 -2.43 -2.30 5.86
CA ALA A 51 -2.29 -0.89 5.51
C ALA A 51 -2.77 -0.58 4.08
N LEU A 52 -2.51 -1.47 3.13
CA LEU A 52 -3.03 -1.39 1.77
C LEU A 52 -4.56 -1.44 1.75
N ALA A 53 -5.17 -2.36 2.51
CA ALA A 53 -6.62 -2.44 2.64
C ALA A 53 -7.21 -1.15 3.25
N ILE A 54 -6.56 -0.57 4.28
CA ILE A 54 -6.95 0.74 4.83
C ILE A 54 -6.83 1.83 3.76
N GLY A 55 -5.76 1.85 2.97
CA GLY A 55 -5.59 2.80 1.87
C GLY A 55 -6.73 2.73 0.84
N VAL A 56 -7.24 1.54 0.54
CA VAL A 56 -8.42 1.34 -0.32
C VAL A 56 -9.67 1.92 0.31
N VAL A 57 -9.91 1.65 1.59
CA VAL A 57 -11.08 2.14 2.34
C VAL A 57 -11.08 3.67 2.46
N GLU A 58 -9.92 4.28 2.69
CA GLU A 58 -9.78 5.73 2.75
C GLU A 58 -9.78 6.41 1.37
N GLY A 59 -9.72 5.63 0.28
CA GLY A 59 -9.59 6.16 -1.08
C GLY A 59 -8.30 6.98 -1.31
N CYS A 60 -7.26 6.72 -0.53
CA CYS A 60 -6.03 7.49 -0.51
C CYS A 60 -5.01 6.93 -1.52
N ASP A 61 -4.91 7.54 -2.71
CA ASP A 61 -4.00 7.06 -3.77
C ASP A 61 -2.52 7.02 -3.34
N GLY A 62 -2.07 7.99 -2.53
CA GLY A 62 -0.69 7.99 -1.98
C GLY A 62 -0.43 6.87 -0.98
N CYS A 63 -1.43 6.53 -0.16
CA CYS A 63 -1.39 5.44 0.81
C CYS A 63 -1.38 4.10 0.07
N ILE A 64 -2.27 3.96 -0.92
CA ILE A 64 -2.33 2.81 -1.82
C ILE A 64 -0.96 2.57 -2.46
N ALA A 65 -0.39 3.58 -3.12
CA ALA A 65 0.88 3.43 -3.82
C ALA A 65 2.05 3.07 -2.88
N SER A 66 2.10 3.69 -1.70
CA SER A 66 3.18 3.46 -0.72
C SER A 66 3.11 2.05 -0.12
N HIS A 67 1.92 1.62 0.33
CA HIS A 67 1.73 0.32 0.95
C HIS A 67 1.68 -0.82 -0.06
N ALA A 68 1.27 -0.57 -1.30
CA ALA A 68 1.42 -1.53 -2.39
C ALA A 68 2.91 -1.82 -2.67
N GLN A 69 3.75 -0.79 -2.76
CA GLN A 69 5.20 -0.96 -2.93
C GLN A 69 5.82 -1.69 -1.73
N ALA A 70 5.45 -1.31 -0.51
CA ALA A 70 6.01 -1.90 0.71
C ALA A 70 5.59 -3.37 0.88
N ALA A 71 4.32 -3.70 0.63
CA ALA A 71 3.83 -5.07 0.65
C ALA A 71 4.56 -5.97 -0.36
N ALA A 72 4.71 -5.51 -1.61
CA ALA A 72 5.45 -6.26 -2.64
C ALA A 72 6.93 -6.48 -2.23
N ARG A 73 7.59 -5.44 -1.68
CA ARG A 73 8.96 -5.56 -1.15
C ARG A 73 9.08 -6.50 0.06
N ALA A 74 8.02 -6.61 0.86
CA ALA A 74 7.93 -7.53 1.99
C ALA A 74 7.61 -8.98 1.54
N GLY A 75 7.49 -9.22 0.23
CA GLY A 75 7.25 -10.55 -0.34
C GLY A 75 5.80 -10.98 -0.32
N ALA A 76 4.85 -10.04 -0.26
CA ALA A 76 3.46 -10.35 -0.57
C ALA A 76 3.33 -10.85 -2.01
N THR A 77 2.44 -11.81 -2.20
CA THR A 77 2.02 -12.31 -3.50
C THR A 77 0.87 -11.48 -4.07
N ARG A 78 0.69 -11.52 -5.39
CA ARG A 78 -0.48 -10.94 -6.07
C ARG A 78 -1.78 -11.48 -5.50
N GLN A 79 -1.82 -12.78 -5.19
CA GLN A 79 -3.02 -13.41 -4.63
C GLN A 79 -3.31 -12.92 -3.19
N GLU A 80 -2.32 -12.83 -2.31
CA GLU A 80 -2.50 -12.25 -0.98
C GLU A 80 -3.02 -10.80 -1.05
N ALA A 81 -2.47 -9.98 -1.95
CA ALA A 81 -2.94 -8.62 -2.17
C ALA A 81 -4.39 -8.59 -2.68
N ALA A 82 -4.74 -9.42 -3.65
CA ALA A 82 -6.09 -9.53 -4.18
C ALA A 82 -7.11 -9.94 -3.10
N GLU A 83 -6.77 -10.92 -2.26
CA GLU A 83 -7.65 -11.37 -1.17
C GLU A 83 -7.84 -10.29 -0.11
N ALA A 84 -6.76 -9.60 0.31
CA ALA A 84 -6.85 -8.48 1.24
C ALA A 84 -7.72 -7.34 0.69
N ILE A 85 -7.59 -7.00 -0.59
CA ILE A 85 -8.43 -6.02 -1.28
C ILE A 85 -9.88 -6.51 -1.34
N GLY A 86 -10.12 -7.79 -1.62
CA GLY A 86 -11.46 -8.37 -1.68
C GLY A 86 -12.24 -8.20 -0.37
N VAL A 87 -11.58 -8.30 0.79
CA VAL A 87 -12.18 -8.03 2.11
C VAL A 87 -12.74 -6.60 2.17
N THR A 88 -12.08 -5.62 1.56
CA THR A 88 -12.54 -4.23 1.56
C THR A 88 -13.88 -4.06 0.82
N PHE A 89 -14.20 -4.92 -0.15
CA PHE A 89 -15.45 -4.83 -0.90
C PHE A 89 -16.64 -5.20 -0.02
N LEU A 90 -16.47 -6.20 0.85
CA LEU A 90 -17.46 -6.54 1.87
C LEU A 90 -17.63 -5.41 2.88
N MET A 91 -16.52 -4.85 3.36
CA MET A 91 -16.53 -3.93 4.51
C MET A 91 -16.89 -2.49 4.14
N HIS A 92 -16.59 -2.05 2.92
CA HIS A 92 -16.75 -0.66 2.48
C HIS A 92 -17.65 -0.52 1.24
N GLY A 93 -18.01 -1.64 0.58
CA GLY A 93 -18.99 -1.65 -0.51
C GLY A 93 -18.50 -0.96 -1.78
N GLY A 94 -19.40 -0.22 -2.43
CA GLY A 94 -19.18 0.40 -3.75
C GLY A 94 -17.90 1.22 -3.90
N PRO A 95 -17.52 2.11 -2.97
CA PRO A 95 -16.28 2.88 -3.12
C PRO A 95 -15.02 2.00 -3.15
N ALA A 96 -15.00 0.89 -2.40
CA ALA A 96 -13.87 -0.03 -2.44
C ALA A 96 -13.76 -0.77 -3.78
N THR A 97 -14.87 -0.99 -4.49
CA THR A 97 -14.81 -1.56 -5.86
C THR A 97 -14.22 -0.58 -6.89
N ILE A 98 -14.08 0.70 -6.54
CA ILE A 98 -13.39 1.72 -7.36
C ILE A 98 -11.90 1.81 -7.02
N HIS A 99 -11.56 1.89 -5.73
CA HIS A 99 -10.17 2.05 -5.30
C HIS A 99 -9.40 0.71 -5.24
N GLY A 100 -10.09 -0.41 -5.08
CA GLY A 100 -9.48 -1.74 -5.04
C GLY A 100 -8.74 -2.13 -6.32
N PRO A 101 -9.34 -2.00 -7.52
CA PRO A 101 -8.64 -2.27 -8.78
C PRO A 101 -7.38 -1.41 -8.96
N ARG A 102 -7.43 -0.14 -8.51
CA ARG A 102 -6.26 0.76 -8.53
C ARG A 102 -5.16 0.29 -7.58
N ALA A 103 -5.54 -0.20 -6.39
CA ALA A 103 -4.60 -0.76 -5.44
C ALA A 103 -3.95 -2.05 -5.94
N TYR A 104 -4.72 -2.90 -6.60
CA TYR A 104 -4.20 -4.12 -7.21
C TYR A 104 -3.23 -3.81 -8.36
N ASP A 105 -3.57 -2.86 -9.24
CA ASP A 105 -2.67 -2.39 -10.31
C ASP A 105 -1.37 -1.80 -9.74
N ALA A 106 -1.46 -0.92 -8.75
CA ALA A 106 -0.30 -0.36 -8.07
C ALA A 106 0.59 -1.45 -7.44
N PHE A 107 0.01 -2.47 -6.80
CA PHE A 107 0.76 -3.60 -6.26
C PHE A 107 1.48 -4.37 -7.36
N CYS A 108 0.77 -4.65 -8.47
CA CYS A 108 1.30 -5.37 -9.61
C CYS A 108 2.51 -4.68 -10.26
N GLU A 109 2.61 -3.35 -10.21
CA GLU A 109 3.76 -2.59 -10.72
C GLU A 109 5.06 -2.80 -9.92
N PHE A 110 4.93 -3.21 -8.66
CA PHE A 110 6.06 -3.44 -7.75
C PHE A 110 6.34 -4.92 -7.49
N ALA A 111 5.37 -5.80 -7.78
CA ALA A 111 5.53 -7.24 -7.67
C ALA A 111 6.48 -7.79 -8.75
N PRO A 112 7.23 -8.88 -8.47
CA PRO A 112 8.11 -9.52 -9.44
C PRO A 112 7.35 -9.96 -10.72
N GLU A 113 8.02 -9.90 -11.87
CA GLU A 113 7.44 -10.31 -13.17
C GLU A 113 7.24 -11.83 -13.27
N ASP A 114 8.07 -12.62 -12.59
CA ASP A 114 8.06 -14.09 -12.65
C ASP A 114 7.05 -14.76 -11.69
N GLU A 115 6.24 -13.97 -10.99
CA GLU A 115 5.21 -14.52 -10.12
C GLU A 115 4.06 -15.12 -10.97
N PRO A 116 3.72 -16.40 -10.80
CA PRO A 116 2.65 -17.01 -11.58
C PRO A 116 1.34 -16.26 -11.36
N ALA A 117 0.61 -16.02 -12.44
CA ALA A 117 -0.71 -15.39 -12.37
C ALA A 117 -1.61 -16.18 -11.40
N PRO A 118 -2.45 -15.50 -10.61
CA PRO A 118 -3.34 -16.16 -9.67
C PRO A 118 -4.18 -17.21 -10.40
N THR A 119 -4.08 -18.46 -9.97
CA THR A 119 -4.87 -19.56 -10.52
C THR A 119 -6.30 -19.44 -10.02
N THR A 120 -7.23 -19.13 -10.91
CA THR A 120 -8.66 -19.22 -10.60
C THR A 120 -9.01 -20.68 -10.26
N PRO A 121 -9.73 -20.96 -9.16
CA PRO A 121 -10.27 -22.29 -8.91
C PRO A 121 -11.33 -22.70 -9.94
#